data_AF-A0A968FPE3-F1
#
_entry.id   AF-A0A968FPE3-F1
#
_cell.length_a   1.000
_cell.length_b   1.000
_cell.length_c   1.000
_cell.angle_alpha   90.00
_cell.angle_beta   90.00
_cell.angle_gamma   90.00
#
_symmetry.space_group_name_H-M   'P 1'
#
loop_
_entity.id
_entity.type
_entity.pdbx_description
1 polymer ?
#
loop_
_entity_poly.entity_id
_entity_poly.type
_entity_poly.pdbx_seq_one_letter_code
_entity_poly.pdbx_strand_id
1 'polypeptide(L)' 'KEGATEARRVGGPVYIPAVDIYEKEDAVLLRCDMPGVSDQDLDITVEDGVLTLEGVQEVRVPEG' A
#
# COMPACT_ATOMS: atom_id res chain seq x y z
N LYS A 1 27.07 10.06 -19.31
CA LYS A 1 26.95 10.14 -17.84
C LYS A 1 25.48 10.32 -17.52
N GLU A 2 25.05 9.87 -16.34
CA GLU A 2 23.67 9.58 -15.91
C GLU A 2 23.24 8.18 -16.38
N GLY A 3 23.26 7.15 -15.55
CA GLY A 3 23.08 7.12 -14.09
C GLY A 3 21.70 6.51 -13.84
N ALA A 4 21.72 5.26 -13.37
CA ALA A 4 20.59 4.37 -13.19
C ALA A 4 19.32 5.04 -12.61
N THR A 5 18.19 4.71 -13.22
CA THR A 5 17.04 4.26 -12.43
C THR A 5 16.59 2.97 -13.07
N GLU A 6 17.27 1.90 -12.68
CA GLU A 6 16.71 0.57 -12.78
C GLU A 6 15.53 0.56 -11.80
N ALA A 7 14.38 1.06 -12.27
CA ALA A 7 13.12 0.78 -11.63
C ALA A 7 13.01 -0.74 -11.70
N ARG A 8 13.40 -1.41 -10.62
CA ARG A 8 13.11 -2.81 -10.40
C ARG A 8 11.61 -2.89 -10.50
N ARG A 9 11.11 -3.18 -11.70
CA ARG A 9 9.70 -3.42 -11.95
C ARG A 9 9.43 -4.69 -11.17
N VAL A 10 9.00 -4.55 -9.93
CA VAL A 10 8.15 -5.53 -9.29
C VAL A 10 6.84 -5.43 -10.09
N GLY A 11 6.86 -5.98 -11.31
CA GLY A 11 5.81 -5.87 -12.31
C GLY A 11 4.66 -6.82 -11.98
N GLY A 12 4.16 -6.74 -10.75
CA GLY A 12 2.90 -7.34 -10.35
C GLY A 12 1.75 -6.40 -10.68
N PRO A 13 0.52 -6.92 -10.75
CA PRO A 13 -0.67 -6.08 -10.83
C PRO A 13 -0.74 -5.14 -9.63
N VAL A 14 -0.89 -3.84 -9.88
CA VAL A 14 -1.14 -2.83 -8.85
C VAL A 14 -2.65 -2.76 -8.65
N TYR A 15 -3.10 -2.97 -7.41
CA TYR A 15 -4.50 -2.88 -7.04
C TYR A 15 -4.71 -1.62 -6.19
N ILE A 16 -5.76 -0.86 -6.52
CA ILE A 16 -6.24 0.21 -5.65
C ILE A 16 -7.28 -0.44 -4.72
N PRO A 17 -7.00 -0.55 -3.40
CA PRO A 17 -7.95 -1.15 -2.47
C PRO A 17 -9.19 -0.27 -2.33
N ALA A 18 -10.31 -0.88 -1.96
CA ALA A 18 -11.45 -0.12 -1.48
C ALA A 18 -11.07 0.54 -0.15
N VAL A 19 -11.28 1.86 -0.06
CA VAL A 19 -10.96 2.65 1.12
C VAL A 19 -12.22 3.35 1.60
N ASP A 20 -12.56 3.13 2.87
CA ASP A 20 -13.59 3.86 3.59
C ASP A 20 -12.93 4.84 4.56
N ILE A 21 -13.43 6.07 4.58
CA ILE A 21 -12.94 7.14 5.46
C ILE A 21 -14.07 7.54 6.40
N TYR A 22 -13.81 7.52 7.70
CA TYR A 22 -14.74 7.95 8.73
C TYR A 22 -14.13 9.08 9.54
N GLU A 23 -14.80 10.21 9.56
CA GLU A 23 -14.42 11.35 10.38
C GLU A 23 -15.13 11.27 11.74
N LYS A 24 -14.35 11.37 12.82
CA LYS A 24 -14.82 11.49 14.19
C LYS A 24 -14.41 12.85 14.73
N GLU A 25 -15.00 13.27 15.85
CA GLU A 25 -14.74 14.58 16.47
C GLU A 25 -13.25 14.86 16.71
N ASP A 26 -12.47 13.84 17.08
CA ASP A 26 -11.05 13.99 17.42
C ASP A 26 -10.08 13.23 16.48
N ALA A 27 -10.58 12.47 15.51
CA ALA A 27 -9.74 11.58 14.70
C ALA A 27 -10.36 11.19 13.36
N VAL A 28 -9.51 10.80 12.41
CA VAL A 28 -9.91 10.18 11.14
C VAL A 28 -9.59 8.69 11.20
N LEU A 29 -10.57 7.84 10.89
CA LEU A 29 -10.41 6.40 10.78
C LEU A 29 -10.44 6.01 9.29
N LEU A 30 -9.38 5.39 8.82
CA LEU A 30 -9.26 4.84 7.47
C LEU A 30 -9.36 3.31 7.55
N ARG A 31 -10.21 2.73 6.71
CA ARG A 31 -10.33 1.28 6.55
C ARG A 31 -10.04 0.93 5.10
N CYS A 32 -9.01 0.13 4.87
CA CYS A 32 -8.59 -0.28 3.54
C CYS A 32 -8.63 -1.82 3.43
N ASP A 33 -9.31 -2.34 2.42
CA ASP A 33 -9.38 -3.79 2.19
C ASP A 33 -8.16 -4.26 1.38
N MET A 34 -7.13 -4.71 2.08
CA MET A 34 -5.86 -5.18 1.49
C MET A 34 -5.59 -6.65 1.88
N PRO A 35 -6.27 -7.62 1.23
CA PRO A 35 -6.09 -9.03 1.55
C PRO A 35 -4.68 -9.50 1.18
N GLY A 36 -4.00 -10.18 2.11
CA GLY A 36 -2.65 -10.73 1.86
C GLY A 36 -1.51 -9.72 2.01
N VAL A 37 -1.79 -8.50 2.47
CA VAL A 37 -0.77 -7.55 2.94
C VAL A 37 -0.61 -7.77 4.44
N SER A 38 0.62 -8.01 4.90
CA SER A 38 0.94 -8.11 6.32
C SER A 38 1.20 -6.72 6.91
N ASP A 39 1.16 -6.59 8.24
CA ASP A 39 1.52 -5.36 8.93
C ASP A 39 2.99 -4.95 8.71
N GLN A 40 3.86 -5.92 8.47
CA GLN A 40 5.29 -5.69 8.21
C GLN A 40 5.56 -5.21 6.77
N ASP A 41 4.65 -5.52 5.84
CA ASP A 41 4.74 -5.15 4.42
C ASP A 41 3.90 -3.91 4.08
N LEU A 42 3.43 -3.19 5.10
CA LEU A 42 2.65 -1.96 4.96
C LEU A 42 3.52 -0.75 5.33
N ASP A 43 3.69 0.15 4.37
CA ASP A 43 4.33 1.45 4.55
C ASP A 43 3.28 2.56 4.61
N ILE A 44 3.44 3.47 5.57
CA ILE A 44 2.53 4.59 5.80
C ILE A 44 3.38 5.85 5.92
N THR A 45 3.17 6.78 5.01
CA THR A 45 3.90 8.04 4.96
C THR A 45 2.93 9.23 4.93
N VAL A 46 3.34 10.32 5.59
CA VAL A 46 2.61 11.59 5.57
C VAL A 46 3.60 12.68 5.16
N GLU A 47 3.44 13.19 3.95
CA GLU A 47 4.28 14.27 3.41
C GLU A 47 3.40 15.34 2.78
N ASP A 48 3.71 16.61 3.03
CA ASP A 48 2.99 17.77 2.49
C ASP A 48 1.45 17.73 2.66
N GLY A 49 0.98 17.12 3.75
CA GLY A 49 -0.45 16.96 4.04
C GLY A 49 -1.15 15.86 3.23
N VAL A 50 -0.38 15.03 2.53
CA VAL A 50 -0.86 13.84 1.82
C VAL A 50 -0.49 12.59 2.62
N LEU A 51 -1.49 11.78 2.94
CA LEU A 51 -1.31 10.46 3.53
C LEU A 51 -1.22 9.42 2.41
N THR A 52 -0.11 8.69 2.37
CA THR A 52 0.15 7.63 1.41
C THR A 52 0.23 6.30 2.14
N LEU A 53 -0.47 5.28 1.63
CA LEU A 53 -0.41 3.91 2.11
C LEU A 53 0.03 3.01 0.96
N GLU A 54 1.14 2.30 1.15
CA GLU A 54 1.68 1.36 0.17
C GLU A 54 1.88 0.00 0.82
N GLY A 55 1.32 -1.04 0.21
CA GLY A 55 1.41 -2.40 0.72
C GLY A 55 1.85 -3.36 -0.37
N VAL A 56 2.73 -4.30 -0.04
CA VAL A 56 3.10 -5.40 -0.94
C VAL A 56 2.30 -6.64 -0.55
N GLN A 57 1.54 -7.17 -1.50
CA GLN A 57 0.80 -8.41 -1.29
C GLN A 57 1.73 -9.61 -1.50
N GLU A 58 1.89 -10.45 -0.47
CA GLU A 58 2.47 -11.78 -0.65
C GLU A 58 1.42 -12.71 -1.25
N VAL A 59 1.41 -12.84 -2.58
CA VAL A 59 0.56 -13.83 -3.27
C VAL A 59 1.16 -15.22 -3.06
N ARG A 60 0.71 -15.93 -2.01
CA ARG A 60 0.94 -17.37 -1.89
C ARG A 60 0.00 -18.10 -2.85
N VAL A 61 0.52 -18.51 -4.00
CA VAL A 61 -0.15 -19.52 -4.83
C VAL A 61 -0.08 -20.87 -4.09
N PRO A 62 -1.21 -21.46 -3.68
CA PRO A 62 -1.17 -22.80 -3.10
C PRO A 62 -0.72 -23.79 -4.17
N GLU A 63 0.35 -24.54 -3.89
CA GLU A 63 0.77 -25.67 -4.71
C GLU A 63 -0.29 -26.77 -4.59
N GLY A 64 -0.93 -27.09 -5.72
CA GLY A 64 -1.93 -28.15 -5.83
C GLY A 64 -1.35 -29.55 -5.78
#